data_AF-C6PY68-F1
#
_entry.id   AF-C6PY68-F1
#
_cell.length_a   1.000
_cell.length_b   1.000
_cell.length_c   1.000
_cell.angle_alpha   90.00
_cell.angle_beta   90.00
_cell.angle_gamma   90.00
#
_symmetry.space_group_name_H-M   'P 1'
#
loop_
_entity.id
_entity.type
_entity.pdbx_description
1 polymer ?
#
loop_
_entity_poly.entity_id
_entity_poly.type
_entity_poly.pdbx_seq_one_letter_code
_entity_poly.pdbx_strand_id
1 'polypeptide(L)'
;MRHVVALLIKFVMVAVVLEIIFSILTTLTFSSILYIAAAVTIIAYIIGDLLILPASNNTIASMADVALALATMYMFNYIWSTTQIHFVSALIAAVIISTGEWFFHKYVSNIIFRKRKD
;
A
#
# COMPACT_ATOMS: atom_id res chain seq x y z
N MET A 1 2.90 -1.38 -20.16
CA MET A 1 1.56 -0.79 -20.01
C MET A 1 0.76 -1.41 -18.85
N ARG A 2 0.57 -2.74 -18.80
CA ARG A 2 -0.24 -3.41 -17.74
C ARG A 2 0.22 -3.12 -16.30
N HIS A 3 1.54 -3.09 -16.07
CA HIS A 3 2.11 -2.75 -14.75
C HIS A 3 1.87 -1.30 -14.33
N VAL A 4 1.93 -0.35 -15.28
CA VAL A 4 1.69 1.07 -14.99
C VAL A 4 0.23 1.30 -14.58
N VAL A 5 -0.71 0.67 -15.28
CA VAL A 5 -2.14 0.75 -14.95
C VAL A 5 -2.41 0.13 -13.57
N ALA A 6 -1.81 -1.03 -13.28
CA ALA A 6 -1.95 -1.65 -11.97
C ALA A 6 -1.37 -0.78 -10.84
N LEU A 7 -0.18 -0.22 -11.04
CA LEU A 7 0.44 0.69 -10.08
C LEU A 7 -0.43 1.93 -9.84
N LEU A 8 -1.02 2.51 -10.89
CA LEU A 8 -1.94 3.64 -10.78
C LEU A 8 -3.20 3.31 -9.97
N ILE A 9 -3.84 2.18 -10.26
CA ILE A 9 -5.03 1.74 -9.51
C ILE A 9 -4.67 1.48 -8.05
N LYS A 10 -3.52 0.83 -7.80
CA LYS A 10 -3.00 0.60 -6.45
C LYS A 10 -2.77 1.92 -5.72
N PHE A 11 -2.11 2.87 -6.38
CA PHE A 11 -1.84 4.19 -5.82
C PHE A 11 -3.12 4.93 -5.45
N VAL A 12 -4.11 4.98 -6.33
CA VAL A 12 -5.37 5.67 -6.06
C VAL A 12 -6.09 5.03 -4.86
N MET A 13 -6.13 3.70 -4.79
CA MET A 13 -6.75 2.97 -3.67
C MET A 13 -6.02 3.27 -2.35
N VAL A 14 -4.69 3.15 -2.33
CA VAL A 14 -3.86 3.46 -1.16
C VAL A 14 -4.03 4.92 -0.75
N ALA A 15 -3.97 5.86 -1.68
CA ALA A 15 -4.11 7.29 -1.43
C ALA A 15 -5.47 7.64 -0.83
N VAL A 16 -6.57 7.14 -1.40
CA VAL A 16 -7.92 7.40 -0.87
C VAL A 16 -8.05 6.87 0.56
N VAL A 17 -7.58 5.65 0.82
CA VAL A 17 -7.64 5.05 2.16
C VAL A 17 -6.78 5.85 3.16
N LEU A 18 -5.55 6.20 2.79
CA LEU A 18 -4.64 6.97 3.63
C LEU A 18 -5.19 8.36 3.92
N GLU A 19 -5.72 9.06 2.92
CA GLU A 19 -6.32 10.39 3.08
C GLU A 19 -7.46 10.36 4.10
N ILE A 20 -8.36 9.39 4.00
CA ILE A 20 -9.47 9.26 4.96
C ILE A 20 -8.93 9.01 6.37
N ILE A 21 -8.00 8.06 6.54
CA ILE A 21 -7.55 7.65 7.87
C ILE A 21 -6.64 8.70 8.50
N PHE A 22 -5.63 9.19 7.78
CA PHE A 22 -4.67 10.13 8.33
C PHE A 22 -5.24 11.54 8.49
N SER A 23 -6.22 11.96 7.69
CA SER A 23 -6.91 13.23 7.93
C SER A 23 -7.72 13.23 9.24
N ILE A 24 -8.16 12.05 9.71
CA ILE A 24 -8.88 11.90 10.98
C ILE A 24 -7.93 11.70 12.15
N LEU A 25 -6.87 10.89 11.97
CA LEU A 25 -6.01 10.42 13.06
C LEU A 25 -4.70 11.21 13.23
N THR A 26 -4.39 12.14 12.31
CA THR A 26 -3.15 12.93 12.33
C THR A 26 -3.44 14.38 11.93
N THR A 27 -2.43 15.25 12.00
CA THR A 27 -2.52 16.64 11.49
C THR A 27 -1.69 16.85 10.22
N LEU A 28 -1.45 15.78 9.46
CA LEU A 28 -0.73 15.85 8.20
C LEU A 28 -1.55 16.57 7.13
N THR A 29 -0.85 17.27 6.22
CA THR A 29 -1.50 17.89 5.05
C THR A 29 -1.81 16.83 3.99
N PHE A 30 -2.83 17.09 3.17
CA PHE A 30 -3.16 16.29 1.97
C PHE A 30 -1.92 15.95 1.13
N SER A 31 -1.08 16.95 0.84
CA SER A 31 0.14 16.73 0.05
C SER A 31 1.11 15.76 0.73
N SER A 32 1.29 15.86 2.05
CA SER A 32 2.10 14.95 2.84
C SER A 32 1.56 13.52 2.77
N ILE A 33 0.25 13.35 2.93
CA ILE A 33 -0.38 12.02 2.88
C ILE A 33 -0.24 11.39 1.49
N LEU A 34 -0.36 12.18 0.41
CA LEU A 34 -0.07 11.71 -0.95
C LEU A 34 1.37 11.23 -1.15
N TYR A 35 2.37 11.90 -0.59
CA TYR A 35 3.77 11.44 -0.67
C TYR A 35 3.96 10.10 0.05
N ILE A 36 3.33 9.93 1.22
CA ILE A 36 3.34 8.67 1.95
C ILE A 36 2.66 7.57 1.14
N ALA A 37 1.48 7.84 0.59
CA ALA A 37 0.75 6.89 -0.24
C ALA A 37 1.56 6.45 -1.47
N ALA A 38 2.29 7.37 -2.10
CA ALA A 38 3.16 7.05 -3.24
C ALA A 38 4.30 6.11 -2.81
N ALA A 39 4.96 6.41 -1.69
CA ALA A 39 6.03 5.55 -1.16
C ALA A 39 5.53 4.16 -0.77
N VAL A 40 4.42 4.08 -0.03
CA VAL A 40 3.78 2.81 0.34
C VAL A 40 3.45 2.00 -0.91
N THR A 41 2.83 2.63 -1.91
CA THR A 41 2.45 1.94 -3.15
C THR A 41 3.66 1.38 -3.89
N ILE A 42 4.72 2.18 -4.06
CA ILE A 42 5.93 1.75 -4.77
C ILE A 42 6.59 0.58 -4.03
N ILE A 43 6.77 0.70 -2.72
CA ILE A 43 7.44 -0.32 -1.91
C ILE A 43 6.61 -1.61 -1.86
N ALA A 44 5.31 -1.52 -1.58
CA ALA A 44 4.42 -2.68 -1.53
C ALA A 44 4.26 -3.33 -2.91
N TYR A 45 4.25 -2.56 -3.99
CA TYR A 45 4.23 -3.14 -5.34
C TYR A 45 5.51 -3.91 -5.67
N ILE A 46 6.68 -3.34 -5.37
CA ILE A 46 7.96 -4.00 -5.65
C ILE A 46 8.12 -5.24 -4.78
N ILE A 47 7.93 -5.10 -3.46
CA ILE A 47 8.24 -6.19 -2.51
C ILE A 47 7.05 -7.15 -2.38
N GLY A 48 5.86 -6.64 -2.08
CA GLY A 48 4.65 -7.45 -1.95
C GLY A 48 4.24 -8.09 -3.27
N ASP A 49 3.91 -7.28 -4.28
CA ASP A 49 3.25 -7.80 -5.49
C ASP A 49 4.19 -8.50 -6.47
N LEU A 50 5.43 -8.03 -6.62
CA LEU A 50 6.37 -8.60 -7.59
C LEU A 50 7.28 -9.69 -7.01
N LEU A 51 7.60 -9.65 -5.73
CA LEU A 51 8.51 -10.63 -5.11
C LEU A 51 7.75 -11.64 -4.25
N ILE A 52 6.96 -11.18 -3.29
CA ILE A 52 6.32 -12.07 -2.31
C ILE A 52 5.13 -12.80 -2.91
N LEU A 53 4.25 -12.10 -3.64
CA LEU A 53 3.02 -12.68 -4.20
C LEU A 53 3.29 -13.86 -5.16
N PRO A 54 4.25 -13.80 -6.11
CA PRO A 54 4.55 -14.93 -6.99
C PRO A 54 5.25 -16.10 -6.29
N ALA A 55 5.98 -15.82 -5.21
CA ALA A 55 6.70 -16.82 -4.42
C ALA A 55 5.84 -17.47 -3.33
N SER A 56 4.64 -16.95 -3.08
CA SER A 56 3.78 -17.38 -1.97
C SER A 56 2.29 -17.41 -2.37
N ASN A 57 1.41 -16.81 -1.58
CA ASN A 57 -0.02 -16.70 -1.82
C ASN A 57 -0.53 -15.30 -1.41
N ASN A 58 -1.78 -14.99 -1.78
CA ASN A 58 -2.39 -13.68 -1.47
C ASN A 58 -2.34 -13.35 0.03
N THR A 59 -2.62 -14.30 0.91
CA THR A 59 -2.65 -14.04 2.36
C THR A 59 -1.28 -13.66 2.91
N ILE A 60 -0.22 -14.38 2.49
CA ILE A 60 1.16 -14.08 2.89
C ILE A 60 1.61 -12.73 2.34
N ALA A 61 1.28 -12.44 1.07
CA ALA A 61 1.57 -11.14 0.46
C ALA A 61 0.88 -10.00 1.22
N SER A 62 -0.42 -10.11 1.53
CA SER A 62 -1.14 -9.09 2.28
C SER A 62 -0.61 -8.90 3.71
N MET A 63 -0.18 -9.97 4.38
CA MET A 63 0.48 -9.84 5.70
C MET A 63 1.81 -9.09 5.60
N ALA A 64 2.60 -9.37 4.56
CA ALA A 64 3.82 -8.63 4.30
C ALA A 64 3.52 -7.16 3.97
N ASP A 65 2.48 -6.89 3.20
CA ASP A 65 2.05 -5.54 2.88
C ASP A 65 1.65 -4.73 4.13
N VAL A 66 1.03 -5.35 5.15
CA VAL A 66 0.76 -4.68 6.43
C VAL A 66 2.07 -4.21 7.06
N ALA A 67 3.08 -5.08 7.13
CA ALA A 67 4.37 -4.75 7.71
C ALA A 67 5.11 -3.67 6.89
N LEU A 68 5.08 -3.77 5.56
CA LEU A 68 5.68 -2.81 4.65
C LEU A 68 5.01 -1.44 4.74
N ALA A 69 3.69 -1.38 4.75
CA ALA A 69 2.93 -0.15 4.87
C ALA A 69 3.20 0.51 6.23
N LEU A 70 3.11 -0.26 7.32
CA LEU A 70 3.41 0.23 8.67
C LEU A 70 4.83 0.81 8.76
N ALA A 71 5.84 0.05 8.32
CA ALA A 71 7.23 0.47 8.37
C ALA A 71 7.47 1.72 7.50
N THR A 72 6.90 1.75 6.30
CA THR A 72 7.03 2.88 5.38
C THR A 72 6.40 4.14 5.99
N MET A 73 5.16 4.08 6.44
CA MET A 73 4.47 5.21 7.07
C MET A 73 5.24 5.71 8.30
N TYR A 74 5.70 4.80 9.15
CA TYR A 74 6.45 5.18 10.35
C TYR A 74 7.82 5.80 10.03
N MET A 75 8.46 5.37 8.94
CA MET A 75 9.74 5.94 8.47
C MET A 75 9.64 7.44 8.16
N PHE A 76 8.47 7.92 7.72
CA PHE A 76 8.26 9.34 7.41
C PHE A 76 8.39 10.27 8.62
N ASN A 77 8.16 9.80 9.85
CA ASN A 77 8.48 10.57 11.05
C ASN A 77 9.97 10.95 11.07
N TYR A 78 10.86 10.01 10.73
CA TYR A 78 12.30 10.26 10.70
C TYR A 78 12.71 11.10 9.48
N ILE A 79 12.15 10.82 8.30
CA ILE A 79 12.46 11.56 7.06
C ILE A 79 12.10 13.04 7.19
N TRP A 80 10.96 13.37 7.80
CA TRP A 80 10.51 14.74 7.98
C TRP A 80 10.85 15.33 9.35
N SER A 81 11.61 14.61 10.19
CA SER A 81 11.95 15.04 11.56
C SER A 81 10.73 15.49 12.36
N THR A 82 9.67 14.68 12.31
CA THR A 82 8.36 14.93 12.92
C THR A 82 7.89 13.72 13.73
N THR A 83 6.85 13.89 14.54
CA THR A 83 6.24 12.82 15.37
C THR A 83 4.74 12.70 15.14
N GLN A 84 4.27 13.16 13.98
CA GLN A 84 2.86 13.24 13.61
C GLN A 84 2.20 11.86 13.41
N ILE A 85 2.96 10.84 13.01
CA ILE A 85 2.43 9.51 12.70
C ILE A 85 2.62 8.61 13.92
N HIS A 86 1.59 8.49 14.76
CA HIS A 86 1.60 7.55 15.88
C HIS A 86 1.52 6.09 15.39
N PHE A 87 2.15 5.18 16.13
CA PHE A 87 2.20 3.75 15.79
C PHE A 87 0.80 3.14 15.59
N VAL A 88 -0.15 3.45 16.47
CA VAL A 88 -1.53 2.94 16.39
C VAL A 88 -2.24 3.46 15.14
N SER A 89 -2.09 4.74 14.80
CA SER A 89 -2.66 5.32 13.59
C SER A 89 -2.11 4.66 12.33
N ALA A 90 -0.78 4.44 12.28
CA ALA A 90 -0.13 3.74 11.17
C ALA A 90 -0.56 2.27 11.09
N LEU A 91 -0.75 1.59 12.22
CA LEU A 91 -1.20 0.20 12.26
C LEU A 91 -2.64 0.05 11.74
N ILE A 92 -3.55 0.93 12.15
CA ILE A 92 -4.93 0.96 11.66
C ILE A 92 -4.93 1.18 10.14
N ALA A 93 -4.16 2.18 9.66
CA ALA A 93 -4.04 2.45 8.24
C ALA A 93 -3.49 1.24 7.47
N ALA A 94 -2.42 0.63 7.96
CA ALA A 94 -1.77 -0.51 7.31
C ALA A 94 -2.74 -1.70 7.15
N VAL A 95 -3.49 -2.04 8.20
CA VAL A 95 -4.45 -3.14 8.15
C VAL A 95 -5.57 -2.86 7.14
N ILE A 96 -6.10 -1.63 7.10
CA ILE A 96 -7.17 -1.27 6.16
C ILE A 96 -6.65 -1.27 4.72
N ILE A 97 -5.46 -0.70 4.47
CA ILE A 97 -4.83 -0.72 3.14
C ILE A 97 -4.63 -2.15 2.67
N SER A 98 -4.02 -3.03 3.49
CA SER A 98 -3.73 -4.39 3.07
C SER A 98 -4.97 -5.26 2.90
N THR A 99 -6.06 -4.93 3.60
CA THR A 99 -7.37 -5.54 3.30
C THR A 99 -7.82 -5.19 1.88
N GLY A 100 -7.66 -3.93 1.46
CA GLY A 100 -7.90 -3.50 0.07
C GLY A 100 -6.95 -4.16 -0.93
N GLU A 101 -5.67 -4.32 -0.58
CA GLU A 101 -4.66 -4.97 -1.42
C GLU A 101 -4.95 -6.45 -1.65
N TRP A 102 -5.49 -7.15 -0.65
CA TRP A 102 -5.90 -8.55 -0.82
C TRP A 102 -6.94 -8.73 -1.94
N PHE A 103 -7.92 -7.82 -2.03
CA PHE A 103 -8.88 -7.79 -3.15
C PHE A 103 -8.20 -7.39 -4.46
N PHE A 104 -7.30 -6.42 -4.42
CA PHE A 104 -6.52 -5.98 -5.58
C PHE A 104 -5.67 -7.11 -6.17
N HIS A 105 -5.00 -7.92 -5.35
CA HIS A 105 -4.22 -9.09 -5.81
C HIS A 105 -5.09 -10.05 -6.60
N LYS A 106 -6.34 -10.30 -6.17
CA LYS A 106 -7.28 -11.17 -6.88
C LYS A 106 -7.76 -10.56 -8.21
N TYR A 107 -8.00 -9.24 -8.24
CA TYR A 107 -8.42 -8.52 -9.45
C TYR A 107 -7.28 -8.41 -10.49
N VAL A 108 -6.11 -8.00 -10.03
CA VAL A 108 -4.93 -7.75 -10.88
C VAL A 108 -4.25 -9.03 -11.33
N SER A 109 -4.31 -10.12 -10.54
CA SER A 109 -3.92 -11.45 -10.99
C SER A 109 -4.57 -11.83 -12.33
N ASN A 110 -5.88 -11.59 -12.44
CA ASN A 110 -6.64 -11.87 -13.66
C ASN A 110 -6.27 -10.94 -14.82
N ILE A 111 -5.83 -9.71 -14.54
CA ILE A 111 -5.54 -8.68 -15.56
C ILE A 111 -4.09 -8.68 -16.00
N ILE A 112 -3.12 -9.09 -15.18
CA ILE A 112 -1.69 -9.13 -15.50
C ILE A 112 -1.24 -10.55 -15.86
N PHE A 113 -1.67 -11.57 -15.09
CA PHE A 113 -1.16 -12.94 -15.21
C PHE A 113 -2.04 -13.88 -16.03
N ARG A 114 -3.14 -13.41 -16.66
CA ARG A 114 -3.82 -14.20 -17.69
C ARG A 114 -2.91 -14.32 -18.92
N LYS A 115 -2.00 -15.29 -18.86
CA LYS A 115 -1.49 -16.01 -20.02
C LYS A 115 -2.68 -16.78 -20.58
N ARG A 116 -2.98 -16.43 -21.84
CA ARG A 116 -3.79 -17.14 -22.82
C ARG A 116 -3.78 -18.65 -22.55
N LYS A 117 -4.96 -19.23 -22.35
CA LYS A 117 -5.16 -20.68 -22.32
C LYS A 117 -5.94 -21.01 -23.59
N ASP A 118 -5.29 -20.74 -24.72
CA ASP A 118 -5.79 -21.00 -26.07
C ASP A 118 -4.60 -21.53 -26.86
#